data_AF-C0VIM2-F1
#
_entry.id   AF-C0VIM2-F1
#
_cell.length_a   1.000
_cell.length_b   1.000
_cell.length_c   1.000
_cell.angle_alpha   90.00
_cell.angle_beta   90.00
_cell.angle_gamma   90.00
#
_symmetry.space_group_name_H-M   'P 1'
#
loop_
_entity.id
_entity.type
_entity.pdbx_description
1 polymer ?
#
loop_
_entity_poly.entity_id
_entity_poly.type
_entity_poly.pdbx_seq_one_letter_code
_entity_poly.pdbx_strand_id
1 'polypeptide(L)'
;MSQDKVFSPTLIPSLDNKVKVCHSDELLDPLLCNSIVKVLNYHTTVPYTFMMDQSQWDSVKNRIPFEHDLAIRFGLEYDLRQFSDALLERYSFHTMMYLEFTRYVQKHSLNSGATFIRELAKDSFTARMAISKKNFGEVIDLALSNAGKPVLTGNAIALHENQGPYLINENMYKKVFGRSYDRATVSQYIQQYQYTPPLSSF
;
A
#
# COMPACT_ATOMS: atom_id res chain seq x y z
N MET A 1 -27.02 -22.47 2.92
CA MET A 1 -26.50 -22.00 1.62
C MET A 1 -25.90 -20.63 1.85
N SER A 2 -24.58 -20.57 2.09
CA SER A 2 -23.87 -19.31 2.30
C SER A 2 -23.87 -18.55 0.98
N GLN A 3 -24.42 -17.35 0.95
CA GLN A 3 -24.22 -16.45 -0.17
C GLN A 3 -22.75 -16.05 -0.16
N ASP A 4 -21.93 -16.71 -0.98
CA ASP A 4 -20.61 -16.22 -1.34
C ASP A 4 -20.83 -14.83 -1.95
N LYS A 5 -20.53 -13.80 -1.15
CA LYS A 5 -20.44 -12.42 -1.65
C LYS A 5 -19.44 -12.46 -2.80
N VAL A 6 -19.97 -12.25 -4.00
CA VAL A 6 -19.20 -12.09 -5.23
C VAL A 6 -18.06 -11.11 -4.94
N PHE A 7 -16.83 -11.58 -5.13
CA PHE A 7 -15.64 -10.75 -5.09
C PHE A 7 -15.82 -9.60 -6.07
N SER A 8 -16.02 -8.38 -5.56
CA SER A 8 -16.25 -7.19 -6.37
C SER A 8 -15.09 -6.22 -6.16
N PRO A 9 -14.33 -5.90 -7.21
CA PRO A 9 -13.22 -4.94 -7.14
C PRO A 9 -13.62 -3.53 -6.68
N THR A 10 -14.91 -3.22 -6.67
CA THR A 10 -15.47 -1.90 -6.34
C THR A 10 -16.03 -1.78 -4.92
N LEU A 11 -16.02 -2.86 -4.13
CA LEU A 11 -16.48 -2.84 -2.73
C LEU A 11 -15.28 -2.69 -1.78
N ILE A 12 -14.62 -1.53 -1.83
CA ILE A 12 -13.64 -1.11 -0.82
C ILE A 12 -14.43 -0.35 0.27
N PRO A 13 -14.50 -0.83 1.52
CA PRO A 13 -15.26 -0.14 2.56
C PRO A 13 -14.55 1.14 3.05
N SER A 14 -15.33 2.05 3.65
CA SER A 14 -14.86 3.37 4.11
C SER A 14 -13.77 3.29 5.20
N LEU A 15 -12.83 4.23 5.18
CA LEU A 15 -11.71 4.40 6.13
C LEU A 15 -12.16 4.96 7.51
N ASP A 16 -13.14 4.36 8.17
CA ASP A 16 -13.79 4.93 9.37
C ASP A 16 -13.42 4.28 10.72
N ASN A 17 -12.28 3.60 10.83
CA ASN A 17 -11.77 3.10 12.12
C ASN A 17 -10.91 4.14 12.86
N LYS A 18 -11.54 5.16 13.45
CA LYS A 18 -10.82 6.15 14.30
C LYS A 18 -10.43 5.51 15.63
N VAL A 19 -9.13 5.53 15.97
CA VAL A 19 -8.62 5.14 17.29
C VAL A 19 -8.08 6.39 18.00
N LYS A 20 -8.37 6.54 19.28
CA LYS A 20 -7.85 7.64 20.10
C LYS A 20 -6.41 7.31 20.50
N VAL A 21 -5.44 8.17 20.17
CA VAL A 21 -4.05 8.05 20.63
C VAL A 21 -3.60 9.39 21.24
N CYS A 22 -2.89 9.33 22.36
CA CYS A 22 -2.42 10.50 23.10
C CYS A 22 -1.04 10.92 22.58
N HIS A 23 -0.87 12.21 22.25
CA HIS A 23 0.33 12.73 21.61
C HIS A 23 1.30 13.28 22.66
N SER A 24 2.43 12.60 22.87
CA SER A 24 3.68 13.21 23.30
C SER A 24 4.81 12.20 23.11
N ASP A 25 5.52 12.30 21.98
CA ASP A 25 6.83 11.71 21.62
C ASP A 25 7.15 10.23 21.91
N GLU A 26 6.30 9.49 22.61
CA GLU A 26 6.44 8.08 22.88
C GLU A 26 5.04 7.45 22.92
N LEU A 27 4.88 6.41 22.10
CA LEU A 27 3.67 5.60 21.98
C LEU A 27 3.42 4.76 23.26
N LEU A 28 3.15 5.39 24.40
CA LEU A 28 2.97 4.72 25.68
C LEU A 28 1.61 5.00 26.31
N ASP A 29 0.97 3.87 26.65
CA ASP A 29 -0.08 3.63 27.65
C ASP A 29 -1.31 4.58 27.67
N PRO A 30 -2.54 4.09 27.38
CA PRO A 30 -3.77 4.87 27.54
C PRO A 30 -4.02 5.39 28.98
N LEU A 31 -3.30 4.90 29.99
CA LEU A 31 -3.33 5.42 31.36
C LEU A 31 -2.70 6.81 31.53
N LEU A 32 -1.90 7.30 30.56
CA LEU A 32 -1.19 8.59 30.65
C LEU A 32 -1.95 9.77 30.01
N CYS A 33 -3.12 9.53 29.42
CA CYS A 33 -3.96 10.57 28.82
C CYS A 33 -4.58 11.47 29.91
N ASN A 34 -4.13 12.72 30.01
CA ASN A 34 -4.64 13.71 30.97
C ASN A 34 -4.98 15.06 30.29
N SER A 35 -5.42 16.06 31.07
CA SER A 35 -5.85 17.38 30.59
C SER A 35 -4.76 18.19 29.86
N ILE A 36 -3.50 17.76 29.90
CA ILE A 36 -2.34 18.40 29.24
C ILE A 36 -2.02 17.69 27.90
N VAL A 37 -2.25 16.38 27.81
CA VAL A 37 -1.93 15.56 26.63
C VAL A 37 -3.15 15.47 25.70
N LYS A 38 -3.10 16.13 24.54
CA LYS A 38 -4.22 16.15 23.58
C LYS A 38 -4.46 14.74 23.00
N VAL A 39 -5.67 14.23 23.17
CA VAL A 39 -6.17 13.05 22.45
C VAL A 39 -6.34 13.43 20.98
N LEU A 40 -5.59 12.79 20.10
CA LEU A 40 -5.79 12.91 18.67
C LEU A 40 -6.43 11.62 18.18
N ASN A 41 -7.49 11.76 17.37
CA ASN A 41 -8.09 10.62 16.70
C ASN A 41 -7.17 10.24 15.53
N TYR A 42 -6.35 9.20 15.70
CA TYR A 42 -5.61 8.62 14.60
C TYR A 42 -6.41 7.47 14.00
N HIS A 43 -6.64 7.54 12.70
CA HIS A 43 -7.10 6.37 11.96
C HIS A 43 -5.94 5.36 11.94
N THR A 44 -6.08 4.25 12.65
CA THR A 44 -5.13 3.14 12.53
C THR A 44 -5.58 2.33 11.34
N THR A 45 -4.63 1.85 10.54
CA THR A 45 -4.91 0.93 9.43
C THR A 45 -3.95 -0.23 9.55
N VAL A 46 -4.41 -1.42 9.14
CA VAL A 46 -3.53 -2.56 8.86
C VAL A 46 -3.30 -2.51 7.35
N PRO A 47 -2.27 -1.81 6.83
CA PRO A 47 -2.07 -1.61 5.40
C PRO A 47 -1.86 -2.91 4.65
N TYR A 48 -2.23 -2.92 3.38
CA TYR A 48 -1.80 -3.98 2.48
C TYR A 48 -0.31 -3.90 2.18
N THR A 49 0.44 -4.96 2.46
CA THR A 49 1.91 -5.01 2.35
C THR A 49 2.41 -5.79 1.14
N PHE A 50 1.53 -6.11 0.19
CA PHE A 50 1.84 -6.97 -0.97
C PHE A 50 2.31 -8.39 -0.59
N MET A 51 2.16 -8.75 0.69
CA MET A 51 2.72 -9.96 1.31
C MET A 51 4.24 -10.08 1.12
N MET A 52 4.92 -8.95 0.92
CA MET A 52 6.36 -8.91 0.73
C MET A 52 7.10 -8.96 2.08
N ASP A 53 8.21 -9.69 2.11
CA ASP A 53 9.15 -9.67 3.24
C ASP A 53 10.01 -8.40 3.26
N GLN A 54 10.76 -8.18 4.35
CA GLN A 54 11.59 -6.98 4.51
C GLN A 54 12.65 -6.84 3.42
N SER A 55 13.28 -7.94 2.98
CA SER A 55 14.33 -7.92 1.96
C SER A 55 13.78 -7.48 0.60
N GLN A 56 12.54 -7.89 0.30
CA GLN A 56 11.82 -7.48 -0.90
C GLN A 56 11.45 -6.00 -0.83
N TRP A 57 10.95 -5.52 0.31
CA TRP A 57 10.69 -4.10 0.55
C TRP A 57 11.95 -3.24 0.39
N ASP A 58 13.06 -3.66 1.00
CA ASP A 58 14.36 -2.99 0.89
C ASP A 58 14.88 -2.98 -0.56
N SER A 59 14.68 -4.07 -1.30
CA SER A 59 15.03 -4.13 -2.73
C SER A 59 14.25 -3.10 -3.54
N VAL A 60 12.94 -2.92 -3.31
CA VAL A 60 12.16 -1.89 -4.01
C VAL A 60 12.63 -0.51 -3.60
N LYS A 61 12.80 -0.27 -2.29
CA LYS A 61 13.28 0.99 -1.72
C LYS A 61 14.60 1.45 -2.33
N ASN A 62 15.55 0.54 -2.48
CA ASN A 62 16.90 0.85 -2.95
C ASN A 62 16.99 1.01 -4.48
N ARG A 63 16.12 0.33 -5.24
CA ARG A 63 16.16 0.34 -6.71
C ARG A 63 15.26 1.42 -7.32
N ILE A 64 14.01 1.51 -6.86
CA ILE A 64 13.02 2.48 -7.34
C ILE A 64 12.32 3.13 -6.13
N PRO A 65 13.00 4.03 -5.39
CA PRO A 65 12.48 4.73 -4.22
C PRO A 65 11.04 5.26 -4.34
N PHE A 66 10.68 5.84 -5.48
CA PHE A 66 9.34 6.41 -5.66
C PHE A 66 8.25 5.33 -5.80
N GLU A 67 8.56 4.16 -6.39
CA GLU A 67 7.63 3.02 -6.45
C GLU A 67 7.38 2.44 -5.06
N HIS A 68 8.44 2.33 -4.25
CA HIS A 68 8.34 1.95 -2.84
C HIS A 68 7.41 2.90 -2.07
N ASP A 69 7.62 4.21 -2.21
CA ASP A 69 6.83 5.21 -1.48
C ASP A 69 5.37 5.24 -1.96
N LEU A 70 5.12 5.02 -3.26
CA LEU A 70 3.78 4.81 -3.82
C LEU A 70 3.10 3.57 -3.23
N ALA A 71 3.83 2.46 -3.09
CA ALA A 71 3.30 1.20 -2.57
C ALA A 71 2.88 1.31 -1.10
N ILE A 72 3.66 2.01 -0.26
CA ILE A 72 3.27 2.27 1.13
C ILE A 72 1.97 3.04 1.20
N ARG A 73 1.87 4.15 0.45
CA ARG A 73 0.65 4.97 0.45
C ARG A 73 -0.54 4.23 -0.12
N PHE A 74 -0.37 3.50 -1.21
CA PHE A 74 -1.39 2.60 -1.72
C PHE A 74 -1.84 1.63 -0.63
N GLY A 75 -0.92 0.93 0.03
CA GLY A 75 -1.23 -0.02 1.10
C GLY A 75 -2.04 0.60 2.24
N LEU A 76 -1.72 1.85 2.64
CA LEU A 76 -2.45 2.60 3.66
C LEU A 76 -3.89 2.98 3.27
N GLU A 77 -4.21 2.98 1.98
CA GLU A 77 -5.60 3.18 1.50
C GLU A 77 -6.47 1.93 1.74
N TYR A 78 -5.88 0.78 2.06
CA TYR A 78 -6.57 -0.48 2.33
C TYR A 78 -6.32 -0.96 3.76
N ASP A 79 -7.33 -0.87 4.63
CA ASP A 79 -7.28 -1.45 5.97
C ASP A 79 -7.71 -2.93 5.93
N LEU A 80 -6.74 -3.84 6.10
CA LEU A 80 -6.96 -5.28 5.95
C LEU A 80 -7.97 -5.86 6.93
N ARG A 81 -8.21 -5.20 8.08
CA ARG A 81 -9.22 -5.59 9.06
C ARG A 81 -10.65 -5.54 8.52
N GLN A 82 -10.85 -4.86 7.39
CA GLN A 82 -12.17 -4.75 6.75
C GLN A 82 -12.49 -5.97 5.86
N PHE A 83 -11.51 -6.84 5.60
CA PHE A 83 -11.68 -8.06 4.83
C PHE A 83 -11.68 -9.27 5.78
N SER A 84 -12.43 -10.31 5.42
CA SER A 84 -12.42 -11.58 6.15
C SER A 84 -11.13 -12.35 5.90
N ASP A 85 -10.68 -13.16 6.85
CA ASP A 85 -9.51 -14.04 6.69
C ASP A 85 -9.60 -14.91 5.43
N ALA A 86 -10.76 -15.53 5.18
CA ALA A 86 -11.02 -16.34 3.99
C ALA A 86 -10.93 -15.58 2.64
N LEU A 87 -10.92 -14.25 2.67
CA LEU A 87 -10.69 -13.40 1.50
C LEU A 87 -9.21 -13.01 1.40
N LEU A 88 -8.60 -12.68 2.54
CA LEU A 88 -7.17 -12.39 2.65
C LEU A 88 -6.29 -13.58 2.26
N GLU A 89 -6.80 -14.82 2.36
CA GLU A 89 -6.09 -16.02 1.90
C GLU A 89 -6.20 -16.27 0.38
N ARG A 90 -7.05 -15.52 -0.35
CA ARG A 90 -7.30 -15.79 -1.77
C ARG A 90 -6.23 -15.16 -2.66
N TYR A 91 -5.60 -15.98 -3.49
CA TYR A 91 -4.68 -15.50 -4.53
C TYR A 91 -5.33 -14.51 -5.52
N SER A 92 -6.63 -14.63 -5.79
CA SER A 92 -7.36 -13.67 -6.63
C SER A 92 -7.47 -12.28 -5.97
N PHE A 93 -7.59 -12.21 -4.64
CA PHE A 93 -7.52 -10.95 -3.91
C PHE A 93 -6.14 -10.31 -4.05
N HIS A 94 -5.07 -11.07 -3.86
CA HIS A 94 -3.72 -10.54 -4.04
C HIS A 94 -3.41 -10.14 -5.48
N THR A 95 -3.87 -10.92 -6.46
CA THR A 95 -3.78 -10.57 -7.88
C THR A 95 -4.45 -9.22 -8.12
N MET A 96 -5.68 -9.03 -7.64
CA MET A 96 -6.41 -7.77 -7.72
C MET A 96 -5.60 -6.60 -7.15
N MET A 97 -5.03 -6.76 -5.96
CA MET A 97 -4.26 -5.70 -5.31
C MET A 97 -3.03 -5.27 -6.11
N TYR A 98 -2.32 -6.21 -6.74
CA TYR A 98 -1.20 -5.88 -7.63
C TYR A 98 -1.65 -5.16 -8.91
N LEU A 99 -2.79 -5.57 -9.49
CA LEU A 99 -3.36 -4.91 -10.68
C LEU A 99 -3.84 -3.49 -10.36
N GLU A 100 -4.47 -3.29 -9.21
CA GLU A 100 -4.86 -1.95 -8.73
C GLU A 100 -3.64 -1.08 -8.44
N PHE A 101 -2.56 -1.65 -7.91
CA PHE A 101 -1.33 -0.90 -7.72
C PHE A 101 -0.73 -0.42 -9.05
N THR A 102 -0.73 -1.25 -10.09
CA THR A 102 -0.30 -0.80 -11.43
C THR A 102 -1.12 0.40 -11.92
N ARG A 103 -2.44 0.35 -11.78
CA ARG A 103 -3.34 1.47 -12.16
C ARG A 103 -3.10 2.70 -11.29
N TYR A 104 -2.80 2.49 -10.01
CA TYR A 104 -2.43 3.56 -9.07
C TYR A 104 -1.15 4.28 -9.53
N VAL A 105 -0.12 3.53 -9.90
CA VAL A 105 1.14 4.07 -10.43
C VAL A 105 0.90 4.85 -11.73
N GLN A 106 0.11 4.31 -12.66
CA GLN A 106 -0.25 4.98 -13.91
C GLN A 106 -0.93 6.34 -13.65
N LYS A 107 -1.84 6.39 -12.67
CA LYS A 107 -2.58 7.60 -12.29
C LYS A 107 -1.71 8.65 -11.59
N HIS A 108 -0.82 8.22 -10.70
CA HIS A 108 -0.13 9.12 -9.76
C HIS A 108 1.31 9.48 -10.12
N SER A 109 1.91 8.81 -11.11
CA SER A 109 3.30 9.02 -11.53
C SER A 109 3.62 10.43 -12.04
N LEU A 110 2.78 11.07 -12.88
CA LEU A 110 3.03 12.45 -13.36
C LEU A 110 2.12 13.52 -12.74
N ASN A 111 0.84 13.23 -12.57
CA ASN A 111 -0.15 14.25 -12.20
C ASN A 111 -0.16 14.58 -10.70
N SER A 112 0.65 13.89 -9.89
CA SER A 112 0.63 14.06 -8.43
C SER A 112 1.98 13.94 -7.74
N GLY A 113 3.08 13.60 -8.40
CA GLY A 113 4.37 13.31 -7.75
C GLY A 113 4.84 14.37 -6.74
N ALA A 114 4.75 15.67 -7.09
CA ALA A 114 5.14 16.76 -6.18
C ALA A 114 4.16 16.95 -5.00
N THR A 115 2.85 16.85 -5.25
CA THR A 115 1.81 16.87 -4.19
C THR A 115 1.93 15.65 -3.29
N PHE A 116 2.31 14.52 -3.86
CA PHE A 116 2.45 13.23 -3.21
C PHE A 116 3.68 13.20 -2.30
N ILE A 117 4.85 13.63 -2.79
CA ILE A 117 6.05 13.84 -1.97
C ILE A 117 5.73 14.77 -0.78
N ARG A 118 4.94 15.82 -1.01
CA ARG A 118 4.51 16.74 0.05
C ARG A 118 3.48 16.13 1.02
N GLU A 119 2.64 15.20 0.58
CA GLU A 119 1.70 14.48 1.44
C GLU A 119 2.37 13.39 2.29
N LEU A 120 3.32 12.66 1.70
CA LEU A 120 4.14 11.66 2.40
C LEU A 120 5.01 12.30 3.49
N ALA A 121 5.43 13.55 3.29
CA ALA A 121 6.20 14.32 4.26
C ALA A 121 5.36 14.90 5.42
N LYS A 122 4.03 14.70 5.48
CA LYS A 122 3.20 15.20 6.59
C LYS A 122 3.34 14.29 7.81
N ASP A 123 3.45 14.89 9.00
CA ASP A 123 3.54 14.17 10.30
C ASP A 123 2.40 13.17 10.54
N SER A 124 1.22 13.44 9.97
CA SER A 124 0.07 12.52 10.01
C SER A 124 0.33 11.17 9.33
N PHE A 125 1.22 11.13 8.34
CA PHE A 125 1.62 9.90 7.65
C PHE A 125 2.57 9.10 8.53
N THR A 126 3.61 9.75 9.07
CA THR A 126 4.56 9.16 10.04
C THR A 126 3.84 8.53 11.24
N ALA A 127 2.83 9.22 11.78
CA ALA A 127 2.01 8.69 12.88
C ALA A 127 1.19 7.45 12.49
N ARG A 128 0.64 7.38 11.28
CA ARG A 128 -0.08 6.19 10.78
C ARG A 128 0.87 5.00 10.59
N MET A 129 2.08 5.25 10.09
CA MET A 129 3.12 4.21 9.95
C MET A 129 3.56 3.65 11.29
N ALA A 130 3.78 4.51 12.29
CA ALA A 130 4.20 4.09 13.63
C ALA A 130 3.16 3.18 14.32
N ILE A 131 1.87 3.42 14.10
CA ILE A 131 0.81 2.59 14.67
C ILE A 131 0.63 1.28 13.90
N SER A 132 0.76 1.30 12.57
CA SER A 132 0.74 0.09 11.73
C SER A 132 1.79 -0.93 12.17
N LYS A 133 3.03 -0.49 12.48
CA LYS A 133 4.12 -1.36 12.95
C LYS A 133 3.78 -2.18 14.20
N LYS A 134 2.87 -1.71 15.07
CA LYS A 134 2.52 -2.41 16.33
C LYS A 134 1.47 -3.53 16.15
N ASN A 135 0.79 -3.62 15.01
CA ASN A 135 -0.35 -4.53 14.82
C ASN A 135 -0.06 -5.76 13.92
N PHE A 136 1.15 -5.91 13.37
CA PHE A 136 1.51 -7.10 12.60
C PHE A 136 2.41 -8.02 13.43
N GLY A 137 2.04 -9.30 13.53
CA GLY A 137 2.84 -10.32 14.22
C GLY A 137 4.26 -10.51 13.65
N GLU A 138 4.55 -9.95 12.48
CA GLU A 138 5.89 -9.73 11.94
C GLU A 138 6.01 -8.24 11.57
N VAL A 139 6.92 -7.52 12.22
CA VAL A 139 7.03 -6.05 12.08
C VAL A 139 7.80 -5.72 10.80
N ILE A 140 7.08 -5.47 9.71
CA ILE A 140 7.68 -4.91 8.48
C ILE A 140 7.94 -3.42 8.71
N ASP A 141 9.20 -2.99 8.55
CA ASP A 141 9.56 -1.58 8.60
C ASP A 141 9.22 -0.89 7.28
N LEU A 142 7.98 -0.43 7.20
CA LEU A 142 7.52 0.45 6.13
C LEU A 142 7.93 1.90 6.46
N ALA A 143 9.19 2.24 6.22
CA ALA A 143 9.69 3.61 6.30
C ALA A 143 9.95 4.16 4.91
N LEU A 144 9.49 5.39 4.64
CA LEU A 144 9.74 6.10 3.39
C LEU A 144 11.21 6.03 2.96
N SER A 145 11.42 6.12 1.64
CA SER A 145 12.74 6.00 1.03
C SER A 145 13.73 7.07 1.51
N ASN A 146 13.22 8.25 1.87
CA ASN A 146 13.99 9.47 2.16
C ASN A 146 14.92 9.88 1.00
N ALA A 147 14.65 9.43 -0.23
CA ALA A 147 15.44 9.78 -1.40
C ALA A 147 15.30 11.27 -1.74
N GLY A 148 16.36 11.85 -2.32
CA GLY A 148 16.35 13.25 -2.73
C GLY A 148 15.30 13.53 -3.81
N LYS A 149 14.75 14.76 -3.83
CA LYS A 149 13.73 15.18 -4.81
C LYS A 149 14.08 14.84 -6.26
N PRO A 150 15.31 15.05 -6.76
CA PRO A 150 15.65 14.71 -8.14
C PRO A 150 15.51 13.21 -8.45
N VAL A 151 15.86 12.33 -7.51
CA VAL A 151 15.73 10.88 -7.66
C VAL A 151 14.25 10.49 -7.73
N LEU A 152 13.44 11.03 -6.82
CA LEU A 152 12.00 10.77 -6.80
C LEU A 152 11.32 11.25 -8.08
N THR A 153 11.68 12.44 -8.57
CA THR A 153 11.16 12.96 -9.84
C THR A 153 11.59 12.10 -11.04
N GLY A 154 12.86 11.67 -11.10
CA GLY A 154 13.34 10.79 -12.16
C GLY A 154 12.63 9.44 -12.18
N ASN A 155 12.44 8.82 -11.01
CA ASN A 155 11.65 7.59 -10.90
C ASN A 155 10.19 7.79 -11.30
N ALA A 156 9.58 8.92 -10.92
CA ALA A 156 8.20 9.23 -11.26
C ALA A 156 7.98 9.30 -12.79
N ILE A 157 8.91 9.94 -13.50
CA ILE A 157 8.91 9.97 -14.98
C ILE A 157 9.07 8.56 -15.55
N ALA A 158 10.05 7.79 -15.06
CA ALA A 158 10.31 6.43 -15.54
C ALA A 158 9.08 5.52 -15.35
N LEU A 159 8.41 5.57 -14.19
CA LEU A 159 7.19 4.80 -13.93
C LEU A 159 6.04 5.17 -14.87
N HIS A 160 5.93 6.46 -15.22
CA HIS A 160 4.92 6.91 -16.16
C HIS A 160 5.18 6.40 -17.57
N GLU A 161 6.41 6.55 -18.05
CA GLU A 161 6.83 6.05 -19.37
C GLU A 161 6.67 4.53 -19.47
N ASN A 162 6.94 3.82 -18.37
CA ASN A 162 6.73 2.38 -18.26
C ASN A 162 5.25 1.96 -18.17
N GLN A 163 4.32 2.90 -18.01
CA GLN A 163 2.91 2.63 -17.76
C GLN A 163 2.68 1.74 -16.53
N GLY A 164 3.48 1.88 -15.47
CA GLY A 164 3.33 1.10 -14.23
C GLY A 164 4.63 0.76 -13.51
N PRO A 165 4.55 -0.07 -12.46
CA PRO A 165 5.69 -0.44 -11.61
C PRO A 165 6.70 -1.34 -12.32
N TYR A 166 7.98 -1.15 -12.00
CA TYR A 166 9.07 -1.99 -12.47
C TYR A 166 9.29 -3.23 -11.60
N LEU A 167 9.00 -3.15 -10.29
CA LEU A 167 9.35 -4.20 -9.32
C LEU A 167 8.13 -4.88 -8.72
N ILE A 168 7.14 -4.13 -8.21
CA ILE A 168 5.91 -4.64 -7.61
C ILE A 168 4.90 -4.97 -8.72
N ASN A 169 5.17 -6.06 -9.42
CA ASN A 169 4.38 -6.58 -10.53
C ASN A 169 4.32 -8.12 -10.47
N GLU A 170 3.96 -8.78 -11.59
CA GLU A 170 3.76 -10.23 -11.60
C GLU A 170 5.03 -11.01 -11.24
N ASN A 171 6.22 -10.47 -11.50
CA ASN A 171 7.48 -11.10 -11.10
C ASN A 171 7.65 -11.09 -9.58
N MET A 172 7.36 -9.97 -8.91
CA MET A 172 7.34 -9.93 -7.45
C MET A 172 6.24 -10.83 -6.88
N TYR A 173 5.05 -10.81 -7.46
CA TYR A 173 3.97 -11.70 -7.06
C TYR A 173 4.38 -13.18 -7.14
N LYS A 174 5.06 -13.59 -8.22
CA LYS A 174 5.62 -14.94 -8.35
C LYS A 174 6.65 -15.27 -7.28
N LYS A 175 7.51 -14.31 -6.91
CA LYS A 175 8.49 -14.49 -5.82
C LYS A 175 7.82 -14.66 -4.46
N VAL A 176 6.76 -13.90 -4.20
CA VAL A 176 6.00 -13.94 -2.94
C VAL A 176 5.14 -15.20 -2.81
N PHE A 177 4.37 -15.53 -3.86
CA PHE A 177 3.34 -16.57 -3.79
C PHE A 177 3.71 -17.87 -4.51
N GLY A 178 4.88 -17.93 -5.15
CA GLY A 178 5.33 -19.11 -5.93
C GLY A 178 4.50 -19.39 -7.18
N ARG A 179 3.68 -18.43 -7.65
CA ARG A 179 2.76 -18.63 -8.77
C ARG A 179 2.45 -17.34 -9.52
N SER A 180 1.99 -17.47 -10.76
CA SER A 180 1.50 -16.34 -11.58
C SER A 180 0.17 -15.77 -11.06
N TYR A 181 -0.22 -14.61 -11.57
CA TYR A 181 -1.53 -14.02 -11.29
C TYR A 181 -2.68 -14.95 -11.62
N ASP A 182 -3.78 -14.80 -10.88
CA ASP A 182 -5.06 -15.44 -11.20
C ASP A 182 -5.59 -14.94 -12.55
N ARG A 183 -5.71 -15.86 -13.52
CA ARG A 183 -6.03 -15.50 -14.91
C ARG A 183 -7.45 -14.97 -15.07
N ALA A 184 -8.40 -15.46 -14.29
CA ALA A 184 -9.78 -14.99 -14.34
C ALA A 184 -9.86 -13.52 -13.88
N THR A 185 -9.17 -13.19 -12.78
CA THR A 185 -9.06 -11.83 -12.26
C THR A 185 -8.40 -10.90 -13.27
N VAL A 186 -7.26 -11.29 -13.86
CA VAL A 186 -6.60 -10.49 -14.90
C VAL A 186 -7.52 -10.24 -16.10
N SER A 187 -8.24 -11.27 -16.55
CA SER A 187 -9.16 -11.16 -17.69
C SER A 187 -10.31 -10.18 -17.38
N GLN A 188 -10.85 -10.24 -16.17
CA GLN A 188 -11.86 -9.30 -15.70
C GLN A 188 -11.32 -7.86 -15.71
N TYR A 189 -10.08 -7.66 -15.25
CA TYR A 189 -9.42 -6.34 -15.24
C TYR A 189 -9.24 -5.74 -16.63
N ILE A 190 -8.83 -6.56 -17.59
CA ILE A 190 -8.69 -6.12 -18.98
C ILE A 190 -10.06 -5.75 -19.56
N GLN A 191 -11.08 -6.60 -19.37
CA GLN A 191 -12.38 -6.43 -20.00
C GLN A 191 -13.22 -5.30 -19.38
N GLN A 192 -13.20 -5.16 -18.05
CA GLN A 192 -14.11 -4.27 -17.32
C GLN A 192 -13.43 -2.97 -16.89
N TYR A 193 -12.12 -2.98 -16.68
CA TYR A 193 -11.40 -1.86 -16.05
C TYR A 193 -10.30 -1.28 -16.94
N GLN A 194 -10.25 -1.68 -18.21
CA GLN A 194 -9.29 -1.20 -19.23
C GLN A 194 -7.83 -1.31 -18.74
N TYR A 195 -7.53 -2.37 -17.99
CA TYR A 195 -6.20 -2.60 -17.46
C TYR A 195 -5.18 -2.76 -18.58
N THR A 196 -4.10 -1.99 -18.52
CA THR A 196 -2.91 -2.15 -19.34
C THR A 196 -1.72 -2.55 -18.47
N PRO A 197 -0.97 -3.62 -18.83
CA PRO A 197 0.23 -4.00 -18.10
C PRO A 197 1.38 -3.00 -18.33
N PRO A 198 2.36 -2.94 -17.42
CA PRO A 198 3.58 -2.15 -17.64
C PRO A 198 4.35 -2.64 -18.87
N LEU A 199 5.07 -1.73 -19.54
CA LEU A 199 5.88 -2.04 -20.73
C LEU A 199 7.08 -2.93 -20.39
N SER A 200 7.67 -2.75 -19.22
CA SER A 200 8.82 -3.51 -18.72
C SER A 200 8.65 -3.89 -17.24
N SER A 201 9.26 -5.02 -16.87
CA SER A 201 9.28 -5.57 -15.51
C SER A 201 10.64 -6.24 -15.24
N PHE A 202 11.14 -6.16 -14.00
CA PHE A 202 12.38 -6.82 -13.54
C PHE A 202 12.14 -7.95 -12.54
#